data_AF-A0A1V4Z272-F1
#
_entry.id   AF-A0A1V4Z272-F1
#
_cell.length_a   1.000
_cell.length_b   1.000
_cell.length_c   1.000
_cell.angle_alpha   90.00
_cell.angle_beta   90.00
_cell.angle_gamma   90.00
#
_symmetry.space_group_name_H-M   'P 1'
#
loop_
_entity.id
_entity.type
_entity.pdbx_description
1 polymer ?
#
loop_
_entity_poly.entity_id
_entity_poly.type
_entity_poly.pdbx_seq_one_letter_code
_entity_poly.pdbx_strand_id
1 'polypeptide(L)'
;MTLTDETFAYQNFDTIFKQILQDLGVNRSVKSYRIVANPGAPYFLISLKFGRARSAVKVTDMSQLNVHTGGTALTITDESWAPALLSKLWQRYGRDRVEQLTRFEILIHGATIEELESMELDPGEELKAKLLDAVWRLFPEGFTVRYDIVDDKAMTIIGTEHDMKPEWIKVAKMVHEDVKGKEDE
;
A
#
# COMPACT_ATOMS: atom_id res chain seq x y z
N MET A 1 -0.71 23.41 -30.10
CA MET A 1 -0.47 22.33 -29.13
C MET A 1 -1.48 21.24 -29.45
N THR A 2 -1.02 20.17 -30.08
CA THR A 2 -1.84 19.14 -30.75
C THR A 2 -2.03 17.93 -29.84
N LEU A 3 -3.19 17.24 -29.95
CA LEU A 3 -3.61 16.04 -29.21
C LEU A 3 -2.55 14.93 -29.00
N THR A 4 -1.47 14.96 -29.78
CA THR A 4 -0.33 14.05 -29.72
C THR A 4 0.51 14.25 -28.45
N ASP A 5 0.66 15.48 -27.95
CA ASP A 5 1.42 15.81 -26.72
C ASP A 5 0.71 15.29 -25.47
N GLU A 6 -0.63 15.38 -25.42
CA GLU A 6 -1.42 14.95 -24.26
C GLU A 6 -1.28 13.44 -24.07
N THR A 7 -1.45 12.67 -25.15
CA THR A 7 -1.35 11.19 -25.13
C THR A 7 0.03 10.70 -24.68
N PHE A 8 1.10 11.43 -25.04
CA PHE A 8 2.47 11.09 -24.66
C PHE A 8 2.76 11.32 -23.17
N ALA A 9 2.27 12.44 -22.61
CA ALA A 9 2.37 12.71 -21.17
C ALA A 9 1.61 11.65 -20.36
N TYR A 10 0.40 11.26 -20.80
CA TYR A 10 -0.40 10.22 -20.16
C TYR A 10 0.25 8.83 -20.18
N GLN A 11 0.83 8.41 -21.31
CA GLN A 11 1.54 7.13 -21.43
C GLN A 11 2.77 7.05 -20.51
N ASN A 12 3.39 8.19 -20.25
CA ASN A 12 4.55 8.27 -19.36
C ASN A 12 4.18 7.98 -17.90
N PHE A 13 3.10 8.59 -17.39
CA PHE A 13 2.65 8.36 -16.01
C PHE A 13 2.23 6.90 -15.74
N ASP A 14 1.62 6.24 -16.72
CA ASP A 14 1.25 4.82 -16.60
C ASP A 14 2.48 3.93 -16.41
N THR A 15 3.50 4.15 -17.23
CA THR A 15 4.77 3.39 -17.19
C THR A 15 5.52 3.65 -15.90
N ILE A 16 5.62 4.92 -15.50
CA ILE A 16 6.26 5.35 -14.25
C ILE A 16 5.55 4.71 -13.05
N PHE A 17 4.21 4.76 -13.00
CA PHE A 17 3.48 4.22 -11.86
C PHE A 17 3.63 2.71 -11.74
N LYS A 18 3.58 1.96 -12.85
CA LYS A 18 3.85 0.52 -12.85
C LYS A 18 5.24 0.19 -12.31
N GLN A 19 6.27 0.94 -12.72
CA GLN A 19 7.63 0.76 -12.20
C GLN A 19 7.68 1.02 -10.69
N ILE A 20 7.08 2.11 -10.22
CA ILE A 20 7.01 2.44 -8.79
C ILE A 20 6.33 1.32 -7.98
N LEU A 21 5.19 0.80 -8.47
CA LEU A 21 4.48 -0.30 -7.82
C LEU A 21 5.30 -1.60 -7.78
N GLN A 22 6.11 -1.85 -8.82
CA GLN A 22 7.01 -2.99 -8.88
C GLN A 22 8.16 -2.85 -7.89
N ASP A 23 8.79 -1.67 -7.82
CA ASP A 23 9.88 -1.37 -6.89
C ASP A 23 9.43 -1.49 -5.42
N LEU A 24 8.18 -1.10 -5.12
CA LEU A 24 7.58 -1.21 -3.80
C LEU A 24 6.98 -2.60 -3.50
N GLY A 25 6.97 -3.51 -4.47
CA GLY A 25 6.46 -4.88 -4.32
C GLY A 25 4.95 -4.98 -4.13
N VAL A 26 4.17 -3.95 -4.50
CA VAL A 26 2.70 -3.87 -4.29
C VAL A 26 1.88 -4.00 -5.58
N ASN A 27 2.53 -4.21 -6.74
CA ASN A 27 1.86 -4.34 -8.03
C ASN A 27 0.70 -5.38 -8.01
N ARG A 28 0.88 -6.52 -7.34
CA ARG A 28 -0.17 -7.58 -7.24
C ARG A 28 -1.35 -7.19 -6.36
N SER A 29 -1.19 -6.19 -5.49
CA SER A 29 -2.22 -5.72 -4.58
C SER A 29 -3.13 -4.67 -5.21
N VAL A 30 -2.66 -4.00 -6.27
CA VAL A 30 -3.41 -3.04 -7.07
C VAL A 30 -4.20 -3.80 -8.14
N LYS A 31 -5.53 -3.72 -8.07
CA LYS A 31 -6.43 -4.36 -9.04
C LYS A 31 -6.56 -3.55 -10.31
N SER A 32 -6.71 -2.23 -10.15
CA SER A 32 -6.80 -1.29 -11.26
C SER A 32 -6.48 0.12 -10.76
N TYR A 33 -6.11 1.03 -11.66
CA TYR A 33 -5.99 2.44 -11.36
C TYR A 33 -6.38 3.29 -12.55
N ARG A 34 -6.64 4.57 -12.30
CA ARG A 34 -6.88 5.60 -13.30
C ARG A 34 -6.13 6.87 -12.92
N ILE A 35 -5.39 7.40 -13.88
CA ILE A 35 -4.69 8.68 -13.78
C ILE A 35 -5.42 9.68 -14.68
N VAL A 36 -5.66 10.90 -14.18
CA VAL A 36 -6.30 12.00 -14.92
C VAL A 36 -5.43 13.25 -14.74
N ALA A 37 -4.97 13.82 -15.85
CA ALA A 37 -4.06 14.96 -15.88
C ALA A 37 -4.39 15.85 -17.09
N ASN A 38 -5.27 16.84 -16.90
CA ASN A 38 -5.77 17.64 -18.02
C ASN A 38 -4.88 18.87 -18.27
N PRO A 39 -4.28 19.05 -19.46
CA PRO A 39 -3.48 20.25 -19.74
C PRO A 39 -4.25 21.57 -19.66
N GLY A 40 -5.57 21.54 -19.88
CA GLY A 40 -6.47 22.69 -19.72
C GLY A 40 -7.00 22.90 -18.31
N ALA A 41 -6.75 21.98 -17.38
CA ALA A 41 -7.15 22.11 -15.98
C ALA A 41 -6.01 21.66 -15.07
N PRO A 42 -5.40 22.57 -14.27
CA PRO A 42 -4.11 22.33 -13.62
C PRO A 42 -4.23 21.47 -12.35
N TYR A 43 -4.88 20.31 -12.47
CA TYR A 43 -4.96 19.29 -11.44
C TYR A 43 -4.42 17.97 -11.94
N PHE A 44 -3.83 17.22 -11.02
CA PHE A 44 -3.41 15.85 -11.19
C PHE A 44 -4.23 14.98 -10.26
N LEU A 45 -4.83 13.93 -10.79
CA LEU A 45 -5.63 12.99 -10.04
C LEU A 45 -5.15 11.57 -10.32
N ILE A 46 -5.07 10.78 -9.25
CA ILE A 46 -4.94 9.34 -9.34
C ILE A 46 -5.98 8.66 -8.45
N SER A 47 -6.60 7.61 -8.99
CA SER A 47 -7.48 6.71 -8.24
C SER A 47 -7.01 5.28 -8.45
N LEU A 48 -6.95 4.50 -7.37
CA LEU A 48 -6.51 3.11 -7.37
C LEU A 48 -7.50 2.25 -6.60
N LYS A 49 -7.84 1.10 -7.19
CA LYS A 49 -8.55 -0.01 -6.57
C LYS A 49 -7.52 -1.03 -6.09
N PHE A 50 -7.63 -1.47 -4.86
CA PHE A 50 -6.76 -2.48 -4.28
C PHE A 50 -7.58 -3.61 -3.65
N GLY A 51 -6.92 -4.76 -3.46
CA GLY A 51 -7.49 -5.85 -2.69
C GLY A 51 -7.87 -5.41 -1.29
N ARG A 52 -8.91 -6.02 -0.71
CA ARG A 52 -9.31 -5.71 0.66
C ARG A 52 -8.12 -5.94 1.58
N ALA A 53 -7.76 -4.93 2.37
CA ALA A 53 -6.89 -5.12 3.52
C ALA A 53 -7.42 -6.30 4.34
N ARG A 54 -6.59 -7.32 4.59
CA ARG A 54 -6.94 -8.29 5.63
C ARG A 54 -6.98 -7.50 6.93
N SER A 55 -8.08 -7.62 7.70
CA SER A 55 -8.23 -6.96 9.00
C SER A 55 -7.01 -7.23 9.87
N ALA A 56 -6.74 -6.39 10.88
CA ALA A 56 -5.70 -6.69 11.86
C ALA A 56 -5.87 -8.12 12.39
N VAL A 57 -4.82 -8.93 12.24
CA VAL A 57 -4.77 -10.33 12.70
C VAL A 57 -3.69 -10.45 13.75
N LYS A 58 -3.98 -11.12 14.87
CA LYS A 58 -2.98 -11.34 15.91
C LYS A 58 -1.91 -12.30 15.42
N VAL A 59 -0.68 -12.11 15.88
CA VAL A 59 0.40 -13.07 15.59
C VAL A 59 0.02 -14.50 16.00
N THR A 60 -0.74 -14.67 17.09
CA THR A 60 -1.24 -15.97 17.56
C THR A 60 -2.26 -16.64 16.64
N ASP A 61 -2.93 -15.88 15.76
CA ASP A 61 -3.91 -16.45 14.82
C ASP A 61 -3.21 -17.05 13.58
N MET A 62 -1.98 -16.63 13.29
CA MET A 62 -1.18 -17.04 12.13
C MET A 62 0.08 -17.82 12.48
N SER A 63 0.35 -18.01 13.77
CA SER A 63 1.53 -18.70 14.27
C SER A 63 1.35 -19.27 15.68
N GLN A 64 2.18 -20.24 16.03
CA GLN A 64 2.32 -20.76 17.38
C GLN A 64 3.59 -20.21 18.02
N LEU A 65 3.49 -19.80 19.28
CA LEU A 65 4.61 -19.26 20.06
C LEU A 65 5.08 -20.29 21.07
N ASN A 66 6.39 -20.48 21.15
CA ASN A 66 7.03 -21.38 22.10
C ASN A 66 8.20 -20.68 22.79
N VAL A 67 8.36 -20.94 24.09
CA VAL A 67 9.54 -20.44 24.83
C VAL A 67 10.78 -21.12 24.25
N HIS A 68 11.80 -20.33 23.92
CA HIS A 68 13.09 -20.85 23.47
C HIS A 68 14.21 -20.29 24.35
N THR A 69 15.31 -21.02 24.49
CA THR A 69 16.49 -20.49 25.20
C THR A 69 16.98 -19.23 24.49
N GLY A 70 16.98 -18.10 25.18
CA GLY A 70 17.42 -16.81 24.62
C GLY A 70 16.33 -16.00 23.90
N GLY A 71 15.07 -16.44 23.86
CA GLY A 71 14.00 -15.68 23.22
C GLY A 71 12.69 -16.44 23.05
N THR A 72 11.95 -16.12 21.99
CA THR A 72 10.71 -16.82 21.64
C THR A 72 10.82 -17.40 20.24
N ALA A 73 10.48 -18.68 20.11
CA ALA A 73 10.34 -19.35 18.82
C ALA A 73 8.90 -19.19 18.32
N LEU A 74 8.78 -18.80 17.06
CA LEU A 74 7.52 -18.61 16.35
C LEU A 74 7.46 -19.63 15.21
N THR A 75 6.39 -20.42 15.17
CA THR A 75 6.10 -21.36 14.09
C THR A 75 4.90 -20.89 13.29
N ILE A 76 5.10 -20.52 12.02
CA ILE A 76 4.06 -20.03 11.12
C ILE A 76 3.07 -21.16 10.79
N THR A 77 1.78 -20.92 11.02
CA THR A 77 0.69 -21.86 10.71
C THR A 77 -0.07 -21.49 9.44
N ASP A 78 -0.13 -20.20 9.09
CA ASP A 78 -0.68 -19.71 7.82
C ASP A 78 0.41 -19.01 7.00
N GLU A 79 0.93 -19.73 6.01
CA GLU A 79 2.05 -19.27 5.17
C GLU A 79 1.71 -18.01 4.36
N SER A 80 0.43 -17.74 4.09
CA SER A 80 0.02 -16.54 3.36
C SER A 80 0.38 -15.25 4.10
N TRP A 81 0.71 -15.33 5.40
CA TRP A 81 1.15 -14.22 6.24
C TRP A 81 2.66 -14.13 6.43
N ALA A 82 3.42 -15.16 6.04
CA ALA A 82 4.86 -15.25 6.31
C ALA A 82 5.66 -13.99 5.89
N PRO A 83 5.45 -13.41 4.68
CA PRO A 83 6.20 -12.23 4.27
C PRO A 83 5.89 -10.98 5.12
N ALA A 84 4.62 -10.78 5.48
CA ALA A 84 4.19 -9.64 6.29
C ALA A 84 4.68 -9.79 7.74
N LEU A 85 4.57 -11.00 8.29
CA LEU A 85 5.04 -11.32 9.64
C LEU A 85 6.55 -11.09 9.77
N LEU A 86 7.34 -11.61 8.83
CA LEU A 86 8.78 -11.45 8.84
C LEU A 86 9.19 -9.96 8.72
N SER A 87 8.52 -9.20 7.84
CA SER A 87 8.74 -7.75 7.69
C SER A 87 8.44 -7.00 8.99
N LYS A 88 7.34 -7.32 9.66
CA LYS A 88 6.95 -6.71 10.94
C LYS A 88 7.94 -7.05 12.06
N LEU A 89 8.39 -8.29 12.13
CA LEU A 89 9.40 -8.74 13.10
C LEU A 89 10.73 -8.00 12.88
N TRP A 90 11.20 -7.88 11.64
CA TRP A 90 12.41 -7.12 11.33
C TRP A 90 12.31 -5.64 11.66
N GLN A 91 11.16 -5.01 11.40
CA GLN A 91 10.95 -3.60 11.76
C GLN A 91 11.00 -3.38 13.27
N ARG A 92 10.45 -4.31 14.06
CA ARG A 92 10.35 -4.18 15.52
C ARG A 92 11.62 -4.59 16.26
N TYR A 93 12.25 -5.69 15.86
CA TYR A 93 13.38 -6.29 16.57
C TYR A 93 14.73 -6.13 15.85
N GLY A 94 14.72 -5.72 14.59
CA GLY A 94 15.91 -5.67 13.74
C GLY A 94 16.24 -7.03 13.12
N ARG A 95 16.99 -7.01 12.00
CA ARG A 95 17.38 -8.24 11.29
C ARG A 95 18.28 -9.14 12.13
N ASP A 96 19.17 -8.56 12.93
CA ASP A 96 20.16 -9.31 13.72
C ASP A 96 19.53 -10.14 14.84
N ARG A 97 18.31 -9.79 15.29
CA ARG A 97 17.59 -10.49 16.36
C ARG A 97 16.52 -11.47 15.85
N VAL A 98 16.27 -11.50 14.55
CA VAL A 98 15.26 -12.35 13.92
C VAL A 98 15.96 -13.38 13.05
N GLU A 99 16.13 -14.57 13.61
CA GLU A 99 16.83 -15.68 12.97
C GLU A 99 15.81 -16.65 12.38
N GLN A 100 15.91 -16.94 11.09
CA GLN A 100 15.04 -17.92 10.44
C GLN A 100 15.68 -19.31 10.53
N LEU A 101 15.16 -20.16 11.42
CA LEU A 101 15.64 -21.52 11.62
C LEU A 101 15.21 -22.45 10.48
N THR A 102 13.95 -22.30 10.04
CA THR A 102 13.39 -23.02 8.89
C THR A 102 12.44 -22.12 8.09
N ARG A 103 11.84 -22.64 7.02
CA ARG A 103 10.83 -21.89 6.24
C ARG A 103 9.65 -21.42 7.10
N PHE A 104 9.31 -22.16 8.17
CA PHE A 104 8.17 -21.87 9.03
C PHE A 104 8.57 -21.46 10.45
N GLU A 105 9.81 -21.69 10.86
CA GLU A 105 10.27 -21.42 12.23
C GLU A 105 11.22 -20.22 12.26
N ILE A 106 10.90 -19.27 13.13
CA ILE A 106 11.65 -18.04 13.35
C ILE A 106 11.96 -17.96 14.84
N LEU A 107 13.22 -17.72 15.19
CA LEU A 107 13.65 -17.40 16.54
C LEU A 107 13.84 -15.89 16.68
N ILE A 108 13.16 -15.30 17.66
CA ILE A 108 13.29 -13.89 18.00
C ILE A 108 14.07 -13.77 19.30
N HIS A 109 15.35 -13.41 19.19
CA HIS A 109 16.28 -13.27 20.32
C HIS A 109 15.82 -12.15 21.25
N GLY A 110 15.65 -12.48 22.54
CA GLY A 110 15.28 -11.54 23.60
C GLY A 110 13.87 -10.96 23.54
N ALA A 111 12.95 -11.54 22.76
CA ALA A 111 11.53 -11.21 22.81
C ALA A 111 10.79 -12.17 23.76
N THR A 112 9.82 -11.66 24.52
CA THR A 112 8.94 -12.49 25.35
C THR A 112 7.71 -12.95 24.57
N ILE A 113 7.05 -14.00 25.07
CA ILE A 113 5.79 -14.47 24.49
C ILE A 113 4.72 -13.38 24.58
N GLU A 114 4.59 -12.68 25.72
CA GLU A 114 3.54 -11.65 25.87
C GLU A 114 3.72 -10.48 24.88
N GLU A 115 4.97 -10.12 24.56
CA GLU A 115 5.28 -9.12 23.55
C GLU A 115 4.80 -9.53 22.15
N LEU A 116 4.93 -10.81 21.80
CA LEU A 116 4.50 -11.35 20.51
C LEU A 116 2.99 -11.64 20.47
N GLU A 117 2.38 -12.06 21.57
CA GLU A 117 0.92 -12.29 21.66
C GLU A 117 0.11 -10.99 21.50
N SER A 118 0.66 -9.89 22.02
CA SER A 118 0.06 -8.55 21.89
C SER A 118 0.34 -7.89 20.54
N MET A 119 1.16 -8.51 19.68
CA MET A 119 1.42 -7.98 18.35
C MET A 119 0.27 -8.30 17.39
N GLU A 120 -0.13 -7.25 16.67
CA GLU A 120 -1.08 -7.35 15.58
C GLU A 120 -0.37 -6.99 14.27
N LEU A 121 -0.70 -7.75 13.23
CA LEU A 121 -0.38 -7.41 11.88
C LEU A 121 -1.61 -6.79 11.24
N ASP A 122 -1.50 -5.54 10.83
CA ASP A 122 -2.41 -4.93 9.88
C ASP A 122 -1.71 -4.80 8.52
N PRO A 123 -1.79 -5.83 7.65
CA PRO A 123 -1.28 -5.74 6.28
C PRO A 123 -2.00 -4.66 5.49
N GLY A 124 -3.20 -4.29 5.92
CA GLY A 124 -3.95 -3.18 5.36
C GLY A 124 -3.22 -1.86 5.54
N GLU A 125 -2.78 -1.56 6.74
CA GLU A 125 -1.99 -0.34 7.01
C GLU A 125 -0.66 -0.34 6.25
N GLU A 126 0.08 -1.46 6.26
CA GLU A 126 1.35 -1.53 5.54
C GLU A 126 1.14 -1.38 4.02
N LEU A 127 0.12 -2.04 3.46
CA LEU A 127 -0.24 -1.90 2.06
C LEU A 127 -0.66 -0.45 1.75
N LYS A 128 -1.54 0.14 2.55
CA LYS A 128 -1.98 1.54 2.37
C LYS A 128 -0.80 2.50 2.43
N ALA A 129 0.13 2.32 3.37
CA ALA A 129 1.33 3.15 3.46
C ALA A 129 2.21 3.04 2.21
N LYS A 130 2.44 1.83 1.69
CA LYS A 130 3.18 1.61 0.43
C LYS A 130 2.45 2.18 -0.78
N LEU A 131 1.12 2.06 -0.85
CA LEU A 131 0.31 2.64 -1.92
C LEU A 131 0.34 4.16 -1.88
N LEU A 132 0.27 4.77 -0.69
CA LEU A 132 0.44 6.21 -0.52
C LEU A 132 1.83 6.65 -0.96
N ASP A 133 2.90 5.96 -0.54
CA ASP A 133 4.28 6.23 -1.01
C ASP A 133 4.37 6.15 -2.55
N ALA A 134 3.75 5.13 -3.15
CA ALA A 134 3.69 5.01 -4.61
C ALA A 134 3.02 6.23 -5.28
N VAL A 135 1.90 6.68 -4.71
CA VAL A 135 1.18 7.86 -5.20
C VAL A 135 2.03 9.12 -5.05
N TRP A 136 2.69 9.33 -3.91
CA TRP A 136 3.53 10.50 -3.68
C TRP A 136 4.69 10.60 -4.66
N ARG A 137 5.30 9.47 -5.02
CA ARG A 137 6.37 9.41 -6.03
C ARG A 137 5.89 9.68 -7.45
N LEU A 138 4.60 9.47 -7.71
CA LEU A 138 3.99 9.77 -9.01
C LEU A 138 3.59 11.24 -9.15
N PHE A 139 3.22 11.90 -8.04
CA PHE A 139 2.73 13.28 -8.07
C PHE A 139 3.76 14.21 -8.71
N PRO A 140 3.36 15.05 -9.68
CA PRO A 140 4.27 16.01 -10.30
C PRO A 140 4.84 17.00 -9.27
N GLU A 141 6.09 17.40 -9.47
CA GLU A 141 6.71 18.45 -8.66
C GLU A 141 5.89 19.75 -8.73
N GLY A 142 5.77 20.46 -7.60
CA GLY A 142 4.99 21.70 -7.49
C GLY A 142 3.50 21.49 -7.15
N PHE A 143 2.95 20.29 -7.38
CA PHE A 143 1.57 20.00 -7.03
C PHE A 143 1.42 19.79 -5.53
N THR A 144 0.44 20.46 -4.92
CA THR A 144 0.04 20.19 -3.54
C THR A 144 -1.22 19.33 -3.54
N VAL A 145 -1.23 18.24 -2.78
CA VAL A 145 -2.45 17.47 -2.56
C VAL A 145 -3.42 18.29 -1.71
N ARG A 146 -4.64 18.44 -2.21
CA ARG A 146 -5.67 19.27 -1.57
C ARG A 146 -6.89 18.47 -1.14
N TYR A 147 -7.08 17.27 -1.68
CA TYR A 147 -8.24 16.45 -1.37
C TYR A 147 -7.95 14.97 -1.66
N ASP A 148 -8.43 14.11 -0.77
CA ASP A 148 -8.36 12.66 -0.89
C ASP A 148 -9.67 11.99 -0.43
N ILE A 149 -9.91 10.80 -0.97
CA ILE A 149 -10.99 9.90 -0.57
C ILE A 149 -10.34 8.53 -0.39
N VAL A 150 -10.44 7.96 0.81
CA VAL A 150 -9.87 6.65 1.14
C VAL A 150 -10.93 5.76 1.75
N ASP A 151 -11.09 4.54 1.22
CA ASP A 151 -11.93 3.50 1.80
C ASP A 151 -11.22 2.14 1.88
N ASP A 152 -11.95 1.05 2.11
CA ASP A 152 -11.38 -0.30 2.30
C ASP A 152 -10.91 -0.98 1.00
N LYS A 153 -11.27 -0.42 -0.17
CA LYS A 153 -11.06 -1.03 -1.48
C LYS A 153 -10.47 -0.07 -2.51
N ALA A 154 -10.51 1.24 -2.27
CA ALA A 154 -10.05 2.25 -3.20
C ALA A 154 -9.51 3.48 -2.46
N MET A 155 -8.61 4.19 -3.13
CA MET A 155 -8.19 5.54 -2.74
C MET A 155 -8.09 6.43 -3.97
N THR A 156 -8.53 7.68 -3.83
CA THR A 156 -8.44 8.71 -4.85
C THR A 156 -7.77 9.93 -4.24
N ILE A 157 -6.73 10.44 -4.89
CA ILE A 157 -5.99 11.62 -4.45
C ILE A 157 -5.93 12.62 -5.59
N ILE A 158 -6.22 13.88 -5.30
CA ILE A 158 -6.13 14.99 -6.25
C ILE A 158 -5.27 16.12 -5.69
N GLY A 159 -4.36 16.61 -6.52
CA GLY A 159 -3.51 17.76 -6.25
C GLY A 159 -3.52 18.76 -7.38
N THR A 160 -3.08 19.97 -7.07
CA THR A 160 -3.02 21.11 -8.01
C THR A 160 -1.96 22.10 -7.53
N GLU A 161 -1.37 22.85 -8.45
CA GLU A 161 -0.49 23.99 -8.16
C GLU A 161 -1.28 25.24 -7.72
N HIS A 162 -2.60 25.25 -7.93
CA HIS A 162 -3.48 26.39 -7.65
C HIS A 162 -4.49 26.08 -6.54
N ASP A 163 -5.47 26.97 -6.38
CA ASP A 163 -6.59 26.75 -5.48
C ASP A 163 -7.51 25.64 -6.00
N MET A 164 -7.91 24.75 -5.09
CA MET A 164 -8.78 23.62 -5.40
C MET A 164 -10.19 24.11 -5.75
N LYS A 165 -10.65 23.84 -6.97
CA LYS A 165 -12.00 24.19 -7.41
C LYS A 165 -13.04 23.13 -7.03
N PRO A 166 -14.28 23.51 -6.69
CA PRO A 166 -15.34 22.56 -6.37
C PRO A 166 -15.66 21.56 -7.50
N GLU A 167 -15.48 21.97 -8.76
CA GLU A 167 -15.66 21.11 -9.93
C GLU A 167 -14.64 19.96 -9.97
N TRP A 168 -13.41 20.18 -9.53
CA TRP A 168 -12.36 19.15 -9.48
C TRP A 168 -12.62 18.14 -8.36
N ILE A 169 -13.20 18.58 -7.24
CA ILE A 169 -13.67 17.68 -6.18
C ILE A 169 -14.80 16.78 -6.70
N LYS A 170 -15.71 17.30 -7.52
CA LYS A 170 -16.76 16.50 -8.17
C LYS A 170 -16.15 15.44 -9.10
N VAL A 171 -15.15 15.82 -9.90
CA VAL A 171 -14.39 14.87 -10.73
C VAL A 171 -13.76 13.78 -9.86
N ALA A 172 -13.12 14.15 -8.74
CA ALA A 172 -12.51 13.18 -7.85
C ALA A 172 -13.51 12.16 -7.29
N LYS A 173 -14.69 12.61 -6.87
CA LYS A 173 -15.77 11.72 -6.41
C LYS A 173 -16.28 10.81 -7.52
N MET A 174 -16.52 11.35 -8.72
CA MET A 174 -16.95 10.55 -9.87
C MET A 174 -15.94 9.47 -10.24
N VAL A 175 -14.65 9.83 -10.28
CA VAL A 175 -13.57 8.87 -10.60
C VAL A 175 -13.41 7.83 -9.49
N HIS A 176 -13.58 8.21 -8.23
CA HIS A 176 -13.56 7.27 -7.11
C HIS A 176 -14.64 6.19 -7.25
N GLU A 177 -15.88 6.60 -7.48
CA GLU A 177 -17.00 5.66 -7.65
C GLU A 177 -16.83 4.77 -8.89
N ASP A 178 -16.33 5.30 -10.01
CA ASP A 178 -16.07 4.50 -11.22
C ASP A 178 -14.99 3.44 -10.99
N VAL A 179 -13.88 3.80 -10.35
CA VAL A 179 -12.78 2.85 -10.07
C VAL A 179 -13.21 1.81 -9.05
N LYS A 180 -13.98 2.20 -8.04
CA LYS A 180 -14.53 1.31 -7.01
C LYS A 180 -15.56 0.33 -7.59
N GLY A 181 -16.44 0.80 -8.48
CA GLY A 181 -17.57 0.06 -9.03
C GLY A 181 -17.24 -0.91 -10.17
N LYS A 182 -16.06 -0.81 -10.79
CA LYS A 182 -15.58 -1.83 -11.74
C LYS A 182 -15.37 -3.15 -11.00
N GLU A 183 -16.29 -4.09 -11.10
CA GLU A 183 -16.08 -5.47 -10.62
C GLU A 183 -14.93 -6.13 -11.38
N ASP A 184 -14.35 -7.16 -10.77
CA ASP A 184 -13.19 -7.87 -11.34
C ASP A 184 -13.67 -8.71 -12.55
N GLU A 185 -13.75 -8.10 -13.73
CA GLU A 185 -13.91 -8.81 -15.02
C GLU A 185 -12.73 -9.74 -15.31
#